data_AF-X0YWP2-F1
#
_entry.id   AF-X0YWP2-F1
#
_cell.length_a   1.000
_cell.length_b   1.000
_cell.length_c   1.000
_cell.angle_alpha   90.00
_cell.angle_beta   90.00
_cell.angle_gamma   90.00
#
_symmetry.space_group_name_H-M   'P 1'
#
loop_
_entity.id
_entity.type
_entity.pdbx_description
1 polymer ?
#
loop_
_entity_poly.entity_id
_entity_poly.type
_entity_poly.pdbx_seq_one_letter_code
_entity_poly.pdbx_strand_id
1 'polypeptide(L)'
;GLYCVGTPDSKAPVLVTANYKLTFDVLRKELASLNAWILVLDTRGINVWCAAGKDLFSTAEVVRRVNLSELKKVVVHNQLILPQLAATGVAAHHVKKESGFKVIWGPVRAKDIRSFLTNGLKAEKSMRQVTFTTRDRVVLIPVELAHLPKPSLWILVTAFLISGIGTHVFSFPAAWARGIMLTIAYVTGILAGAVAVPVLLPWIPGRSFALKGAI
;
A
#
# COMPACT_ATOMS: atom_id res chain seq x y z
N GLY A 1 -18.26 3.55 4.77
CA GLY A 1 -19.35 3.58 5.77
C GLY A 1 -18.76 3.64 7.16
N LEU A 2 -19.60 3.81 8.19
CA LEU A 2 -19.16 3.81 9.58
C LEU A 2 -19.25 2.40 10.16
N TYR A 3 -18.15 1.94 10.77
CA TYR A 3 -18.04 0.65 11.43
C TYR A 3 -17.58 0.87 12.87
N CYS A 4 -17.72 -0.15 13.70
CA CYS A 4 -17.20 -0.17 15.06
C CYS A 4 -16.27 -1.37 15.30
N VAL A 5 -15.39 -1.23 16.27
CA VAL A 5 -14.68 -2.34 16.93
C VAL A 5 -14.94 -2.23 18.42
N GLY A 6 -15.25 -3.38 19.05
CA GLY A 6 -15.71 -3.42 20.44
C GLY A 6 -17.09 -2.81 20.61
N THR A 7 -17.29 -2.09 21.71
CA THR A 7 -18.52 -1.37 22.07
C THR A 7 -18.21 0.12 22.27
N PRO A 8 -17.94 0.89 21.19
CA PRO A 8 -17.61 2.30 21.29
C PRO A 8 -18.80 3.13 21.76
N ASP A 9 -18.54 4.01 22.72
CA ASP A 9 -19.47 5.04 23.17
C ASP A 9 -19.31 6.31 22.32
N SER A 10 -19.99 7.38 22.73
CA SER A 10 -19.93 8.67 22.03
C SER A 10 -18.61 9.43 22.25
N LYS A 11 -17.74 8.96 23.14
CA LYS A 11 -16.41 9.53 23.40
C LYS A 11 -15.29 8.74 22.72
N ALA A 12 -15.60 7.57 22.18
CA ALA A 12 -14.64 6.69 21.52
C ALA A 12 -14.02 7.36 20.28
N PRO A 13 -12.71 7.13 20.02
CA PRO A 13 -12.01 7.76 18.90
C PRO A 13 -12.59 7.33 17.54
N VAL A 14 -12.55 8.24 16.58
CA VAL A 14 -12.92 7.98 15.18
C VAL A 14 -11.66 7.86 14.33
N LEU A 15 -11.38 6.64 13.86
CA LEU A 15 -10.26 6.31 12.98
C LEU A 15 -10.74 6.30 11.53
N VAL A 16 -10.05 7.02 10.65
CA VAL A 16 -10.40 7.09 9.23
C VAL A 16 -9.51 6.15 8.41
N THR A 17 -10.09 5.43 7.46
CA THR A 17 -9.34 4.49 6.61
C THR A 17 -9.94 4.35 5.21
N ALA A 18 -9.24 3.64 4.33
CA ALA A 18 -9.66 3.32 2.96
C ALA A 18 -10.50 2.03 2.91
N ASN A 19 -11.33 1.87 1.88
CA ASN A 19 -12.11 0.63 1.65
C ASN A 19 -11.32 -0.50 0.98
N TYR A 20 -10.00 -0.36 0.83
CA TYR A 20 -9.16 -1.48 0.41
C TYR A 20 -9.10 -2.53 1.53
N LYS A 21 -9.54 -3.77 1.21
CA LYS A 21 -9.71 -4.86 2.18
C LYS A 21 -8.50 -5.06 3.08
N LEU A 22 -7.29 -5.17 2.52
CA LEU A 22 -6.08 -5.38 3.33
C LEU A 22 -5.79 -4.22 4.28
N THR A 23 -6.03 -2.97 3.85
CA THR A 23 -5.87 -1.80 4.74
C THR A 23 -6.86 -1.86 5.90
N PHE A 24 -8.12 -2.16 5.61
CA PHE A 24 -9.17 -2.24 6.61
C PHE A 24 -8.93 -3.39 7.60
N ASP A 25 -8.57 -4.57 7.11
CA ASP A 25 -8.32 -5.75 7.93
C ASP A 25 -7.10 -5.57 8.84
N VAL A 26 -6.01 -4.98 8.33
CA VAL A 26 -4.84 -4.62 9.14
C VAL A 26 -5.20 -3.63 10.24
N LEU A 27 -6.02 -2.61 9.94
CA LEU A 27 -6.48 -1.68 10.97
C LEU A 27 -7.29 -2.42 12.04
N ARG A 28 -8.32 -3.18 11.65
CA ARG A 28 -9.18 -3.90 12.58
C ARG A 28 -8.43 -4.87 13.48
N LYS A 29 -7.44 -5.58 12.94
CA LYS A 29 -6.58 -6.49 13.70
C LYS A 29 -5.92 -5.80 14.88
N GLU A 30 -5.40 -4.60 14.68
CA GLU A 30 -4.69 -3.83 15.71
C GLU A 30 -5.64 -3.14 16.71
N LEU A 31 -6.95 -3.10 16.39
CA LEU A 31 -8.00 -2.52 17.25
C LEU A 31 -8.75 -3.56 18.10
N ALA A 32 -8.43 -4.85 18.02
CA ALA A 32 -9.22 -5.93 18.62
C ALA A 32 -9.53 -5.78 20.14
N SER A 33 -8.74 -4.97 20.85
CA SER A 33 -8.91 -4.69 22.28
C SER A 33 -9.08 -3.19 22.56
N LEU A 34 -9.70 -2.48 21.62
CA LEU A 34 -10.06 -1.06 21.72
C LEU A 34 -11.51 -0.88 21.31
N ASN A 35 -12.16 0.11 21.93
CA ASN A 35 -13.47 0.60 21.52
C ASN A 35 -13.25 1.80 20.61
N ALA A 36 -13.55 1.65 19.32
CA ALA A 36 -13.32 2.72 18.34
C ALA A 36 -14.35 2.70 17.21
N TRP A 37 -14.65 3.88 16.69
CA TRP A 37 -15.37 4.06 15.44
C TRP A 37 -14.38 4.05 14.27
N ILE A 38 -14.74 3.40 13.17
CA ILE A 38 -13.96 3.35 11.94
C ILE A 38 -14.77 3.97 10.81
N LEU A 39 -14.35 5.16 10.36
CA LEU A 39 -14.92 5.82 9.19
C LEU A 39 -14.18 5.36 7.93
N VAL A 40 -14.81 4.48 7.16
CA VAL A 40 -14.23 3.93 5.93
C VAL A 40 -14.64 4.80 4.74
N LEU A 41 -13.64 5.42 4.11
CA LEU A 41 -13.76 6.18 2.87
C LEU A 41 -13.86 5.25 1.67
N ASP A 42 -14.56 5.68 0.63
CA ASP A 42 -14.60 4.95 -0.63
C ASP A 42 -13.48 5.38 -1.56
N THR A 43 -12.42 4.59 -1.55
CA THR A 43 -11.23 4.78 -2.35
C THR A 43 -11.18 3.83 -3.54
N ARG A 44 -12.33 3.26 -3.95
CA ARG A 44 -12.44 2.28 -5.04
C ARG A 44 -11.54 1.05 -4.83
N GLY A 45 -11.33 0.64 -3.59
CA GLY A 45 -10.46 -0.49 -3.25
C GLY A 45 -8.96 -0.17 -3.37
N ILE A 46 -8.56 1.10 -3.37
CA ILE A 46 -7.16 1.51 -3.37
C ILE A 46 -6.70 1.84 -1.94
N ASN A 47 -5.49 1.44 -1.57
CA ASN A 47 -4.90 1.71 -0.25
C ASN A 47 -4.80 3.23 0.04
N VAL A 48 -4.58 3.60 1.31
CA VAL A 48 -4.55 5.01 1.75
C VAL A 48 -3.59 5.88 0.95
N TRP A 49 -2.32 5.47 0.82
CA TRP A 49 -1.28 6.32 0.23
C TRP A 49 -1.50 6.52 -1.27
N CYS A 50 -1.78 5.44 -2.00
CA CYS A 50 -2.07 5.51 -3.43
C CYS A 50 -3.39 6.25 -3.71
N ALA A 51 -4.40 6.08 -2.86
CA ALA A 51 -5.67 6.77 -3.00
C ALA A 51 -5.55 8.27 -2.73
N ALA A 52 -4.72 8.67 -1.76
CA ALA A 52 -4.44 10.08 -1.48
C ALA A 52 -3.73 10.76 -2.66
N GLY A 53 -2.76 10.07 -3.29
CA GLY A 53 -2.10 10.58 -4.50
C GLY A 53 -2.98 10.61 -5.76
N LYS A 54 -4.14 9.93 -5.73
CA LYS A 54 -5.11 9.85 -6.85
C LYS A 54 -6.41 10.60 -6.56
N ASP A 55 -6.42 11.46 -5.54
CA ASP A 55 -7.59 12.25 -5.12
C ASP A 55 -8.84 11.43 -4.73
N LEU A 56 -8.65 10.16 -4.38
CA LEU A 56 -9.73 9.27 -3.90
C LEU A 56 -9.81 9.24 -2.38
N PHE A 57 -8.67 9.34 -1.69
CA PHE A 57 -8.64 9.64 -0.26
C PHE A 57 -8.44 11.16 -0.12
N SER A 58 -9.53 11.90 -0.28
CA SER A 58 -9.49 13.36 -0.42
C SER A 58 -10.31 14.07 0.64
N THR A 59 -10.09 15.39 0.77
CA THR A 59 -10.88 16.28 1.63
C THR A 59 -12.38 16.11 1.37
N ALA A 60 -12.78 16.13 0.09
CA ALA A 60 -14.18 16.00 -0.31
C ALA A 60 -14.76 14.65 0.12
N GLU A 61 -14.01 13.55 -0.06
CA GLU A 61 -14.48 12.22 0.35
C GLU A 61 -14.60 12.12 1.87
N VAL A 62 -13.66 12.69 2.64
CA VAL A 62 -13.75 12.74 4.11
C VAL A 62 -15.01 13.47 4.55
N VAL A 63 -15.23 14.69 4.06
CA VAL A 63 -16.40 15.52 4.41
C VAL A 63 -17.70 14.81 4.01
N ARG A 64 -17.76 14.26 2.80
CA ARG A 64 -18.90 13.50 2.30
C ARG A 64 -19.22 12.33 3.22
N ARG A 65 -18.20 11.56 3.65
CA ARG A 65 -18.40 10.39 4.50
C ARG A 65 -18.82 10.75 5.92
N VAL A 66 -18.27 11.81 6.49
CA VAL A 66 -18.71 12.36 7.78
C VAL A 66 -20.20 12.72 7.75
N ASN A 67 -20.65 13.36 6.68
CA ASN A 67 -22.05 13.78 6.53
C ASN A 67 -22.98 12.59 6.28
N LEU A 68 -22.62 11.70 5.35
CA LEU A 68 -23.42 10.50 5.02
C LEU A 68 -23.55 9.53 6.19
N SER A 69 -22.56 9.47 7.09
CA SER A 69 -22.63 8.63 8.28
C SER A 69 -23.26 9.33 9.49
N GLU A 70 -23.74 10.57 9.33
CA GLU A 70 -24.26 11.41 10.41
C GLU A 70 -23.35 11.44 11.65
N LEU A 71 -22.03 11.50 11.46
CA LEU A 71 -21.06 11.24 12.51
C LEU A 71 -21.24 12.14 13.75
N LYS A 72 -21.75 13.36 13.56
CA LYS A 72 -22.07 14.32 14.64
C LYS A 72 -23.14 13.82 15.61
N LYS A 73 -23.98 12.88 15.21
CA LYS A 73 -24.98 12.23 16.08
C LYS A 73 -24.40 11.05 16.85
N VAL A 74 -23.27 10.52 16.39
CA VAL A 74 -22.64 9.31 16.96
C VAL A 74 -21.63 9.66 18.05
N VAL A 75 -20.82 10.69 17.82
CA VAL A 75 -19.78 11.12 18.77
C VAL A 75 -20.00 12.54 19.28
N VAL A 76 -19.66 12.79 20.55
CA VAL A 76 -19.79 14.12 21.18
C VAL A 76 -18.62 15.05 20.88
N HIS A 77 -17.54 14.53 20.27
CA HIS A 77 -16.34 15.29 19.94
C HIS A 77 -16.22 15.49 18.42
N ASN A 78 -15.46 16.51 18.02
CA ASN A 78 -15.24 16.84 16.61
C ASN A 78 -13.79 16.52 16.20
N GLN A 79 -13.38 15.26 16.34
CA GLN A 79 -12.00 14.83 16.03
C GLN A 79 -12.01 13.60 15.11
N LEU A 80 -11.17 13.63 14.07
CA LEU A 80 -10.93 12.50 13.16
C LEU A 80 -9.46 12.18 13.17
N ILE A 81 -9.11 10.91 13.41
CA ILE A 81 -7.73 10.43 13.36
C ILE A 81 -7.49 9.87 11.96
N LEU A 82 -6.70 10.58 11.15
CA LEU A 82 -6.36 10.17 9.80
C LEU A 82 -4.96 9.53 9.76
N PRO A 83 -4.72 8.53 8.89
CA PRO A 83 -3.39 7.99 8.68
C PRO A 83 -2.49 9.07 8.08
N GLN A 84 -1.24 9.14 8.52
CA GLN A 84 -0.36 10.22 8.09
C GLN A 84 -0.10 10.25 6.57
N LEU A 85 -0.09 9.08 5.92
CA LEU A 85 0.12 8.98 4.48
C LEU A 85 -1.08 9.48 3.65
N ALA A 86 -2.19 9.86 4.28
CA ALA A 86 -3.31 10.53 3.61
C ALA A 86 -3.09 12.04 3.43
N ALA A 87 -2.05 12.63 4.05
CA ALA A 87 -1.83 14.07 4.07
C ALA A 87 -1.63 14.70 2.68
N THR A 88 -1.25 13.93 1.67
CA THR A 88 -1.12 14.42 0.30
C THR A 88 -2.46 14.66 -0.39
N GLY A 89 -3.54 14.01 0.05
CA GLY A 89 -4.89 14.16 -0.52
C GLY A 89 -5.85 14.95 0.36
N VAL A 90 -5.53 15.16 1.65
CA VAL A 90 -6.45 15.77 2.62
C VAL A 90 -5.91 17.07 3.20
N ALA A 91 -6.63 18.16 2.93
CA ALA A 91 -6.43 19.46 3.54
C ALA A 91 -7.20 19.54 4.86
N ALA A 92 -6.51 19.29 5.98
CA ALA A 92 -7.07 19.27 7.33
C ALA A 92 -7.90 20.53 7.70
N HIS A 93 -7.49 21.70 7.21
CA HIS A 93 -8.18 22.96 7.47
C HIS A 93 -9.51 23.06 6.72
N HIS A 94 -9.59 22.53 5.49
CA HIS A 94 -10.85 22.43 4.74
C HIS A 94 -11.80 21.40 5.36
N VAL A 95 -11.28 20.25 5.82
CA VAL A 95 -12.11 19.28 6.57
C VAL A 95 -12.75 19.95 7.79
N LYS A 96 -11.98 20.74 8.56
CA LYS A 96 -12.52 21.47 9.71
C LYS A 96 -13.54 22.53 9.31
N LYS A 97 -13.28 23.29 8.24
CA LYS A 97 -14.18 24.33 7.75
C LYS A 97 -15.53 23.76 7.29
N GLU A 98 -15.51 22.66 6.56
CA GLU A 98 -16.71 22.11 5.91
C GLU A 98 -17.49 21.12 6.79
N SER A 99 -16.78 20.28 7.55
CA SER A 99 -17.44 19.27 8.40
C SER A 99 -17.53 19.67 9.87
N GLY A 100 -16.70 20.60 10.33
CA GLY A 100 -16.52 20.93 11.75
C GLY A 100 -15.53 20.01 12.49
N PHE A 101 -15.08 18.91 11.88
CA PHE A 101 -14.16 17.97 12.49
C PHE A 101 -12.70 18.41 12.33
N LYS A 102 -11.97 18.41 13.44
CA LYS A 102 -10.51 18.59 13.45
C LYS A 102 -9.83 17.28 13.05
N VAL A 103 -8.99 17.35 12.02
CA VAL A 103 -8.09 16.24 11.66
C VAL A 103 -6.91 16.18 12.64
N ILE A 104 -6.65 14.98 13.13
CA ILE A 104 -5.48 14.62 13.91
C ILE A 104 -4.71 13.58 13.10
N TRP A 105 -3.43 13.85 12.84
CA TRP A 105 -2.57 12.93 12.10
C TRP A 105 -2.08 11.82 13.03
N GLY A 106 -2.63 10.62 12.83
CA GLY A 106 -2.21 9.39 13.49
C GLY A 106 -0.90 8.83 12.93
N PRO A 107 -0.50 7.63 13.39
CA PRO A 107 0.73 6.98 12.94
C PRO A 107 0.65 6.51 11.48
N VAL A 108 1.80 6.19 10.91
CA VAL A 108 1.92 5.55 9.59
C VAL A 108 1.44 4.10 9.65
N ARG A 109 1.75 3.36 10.73
CA ARG A 109 1.42 1.95 10.89
C ARG A 109 0.27 1.76 11.89
N ALA A 110 -0.67 0.87 11.56
CA ALA A 110 -1.84 0.61 12.41
C ALA A 110 -1.46 0.06 13.79
N LYS A 111 -0.39 -0.74 13.89
CA LYS A 111 0.09 -1.31 15.16
C LYS A 111 0.46 -0.25 16.22
N ASP A 112 0.80 0.95 15.76
CA ASP A 112 1.21 2.04 16.65
C ASP A 112 -0.01 2.83 17.18
N ILE A 113 -1.23 2.54 16.72
CA ILE A 113 -2.45 3.27 17.10
C ILE A 113 -2.69 3.19 18.60
N ARG A 114 -2.52 2.02 19.21
CA ARG A 114 -2.70 1.87 20.66
C ARG A 114 -1.78 2.82 21.43
N SER A 115 -0.49 2.80 21.13
CA SER A 115 0.50 3.66 21.78
C SER A 115 0.22 5.14 21.51
N PHE A 116 -0.18 5.48 20.28
CA PHE A 116 -0.59 6.83 19.92
C PHE A 116 -1.78 7.34 20.75
N LEU A 117 -2.80 6.50 20.97
CA LEU A 117 -3.97 6.83 21.79
C LEU A 117 -3.58 6.99 23.27
N THR A 118 -2.78 6.08 23.83
CA THR A 118 -2.32 6.17 25.24
C THR A 118 -1.44 7.39 25.48
N ASN A 119 -0.70 7.84 24.47
CA ASN A 119 0.16 9.02 24.53
C ASN A 119 -0.61 10.34 24.30
N GLY A 120 -1.94 10.34 24.41
CA GLY A 120 -2.77 11.53 24.29
C GLY A 120 -2.79 12.10 22.86
N LEU A 121 -2.85 11.23 21.86
CA LEU A 121 -2.92 11.60 20.44
C LEU A 121 -1.65 12.30 19.91
N LYS A 122 -0.49 11.97 20.49
CA LYS A 122 0.82 12.48 20.07
C LYS A 122 1.63 11.38 19.40
N ALA A 123 1.81 11.49 18.08
CA ALA A 123 2.64 10.55 17.32
C ALA A 123 4.12 10.88 17.47
N GLU A 124 4.88 9.89 17.95
CA GLU A 124 6.34 9.93 18.08
C GLU A 124 7.03 9.97 16.72
N LYS A 125 8.32 10.33 16.69
CA LYS A 125 9.09 10.40 15.43
C LYS A 125 9.14 9.06 14.70
N SER A 126 9.27 7.95 15.43
CA SER A 126 9.26 6.58 14.90
C SER A 126 7.95 6.22 14.18
N MET A 127 6.82 6.67 14.72
CA MET A 127 5.48 6.46 14.16
C MET A 127 5.22 7.24 12.88
N ARG A 128 6.05 8.26 12.59
CA ARG A 128 5.90 9.16 11.44
C ARG A 128 6.75 8.78 10.23
N GLN A 129 7.57 7.73 10.34
CA GLN A 129 8.56 7.38 9.34
C GLN A 129 8.33 5.97 8.77
N VAL A 130 8.48 5.85 7.46
CA VAL A 130 8.64 4.54 6.80
C VAL A 130 10.14 4.28 6.68
N THR A 131 10.64 3.26 7.37
CA THR A 131 12.08 2.97 7.43
C THR A 131 12.61 2.24 6.21
N PHE A 132 11.73 1.62 5.41
CA PHE A 132 12.11 0.93 4.18
C PHE A 132 13.32 0.02 4.44
N THR A 133 13.20 -0.92 5.38
CA THR A 133 14.24 -1.89 5.69
C THR A 133 14.34 -2.99 4.61
N THR A 134 15.40 -3.80 4.62
CA THR A 134 15.51 -4.97 3.71
C THR A 134 14.30 -5.88 3.85
N ARG A 135 13.82 -6.09 5.08
CA ARG A 135 12.60 -6.87 5.35
C ARG A 135 11.37 -6.28 4.67
N ASP A 136 11.19 -4.95 4.72
CA ASP A 136 10.05 -4.29 4.06
C ASP A 136 10.08 -4.48 2.52
N ARG A 137 11.27 -4.62 1.91
CA ARG A 137 11.42 -4.90 0.46
C ARG A 137 11.13 -6.35 0.13
N VAL A 138 11.70 -7.26 0.92
CA VAL A 138 11.57 -8.71 0.70
C VAL A 138 10.12 -9.16 0.77
N VAL A 139 9.30 -8.52 1.61
CA VAL A 139 7.85 -8.79 1.71
C VAL A 139 7.12 -8.55 0.38
N LEU A 140 7.64 -7.69 -0.51
CA LEU A 140 7.02 -7.41 -1.81
C LEU A 140 7.36 -8.46 -2.87
N ILE A 141 8.49 -9.16 -2.73
CA ILE A 141 8.99 -10.13 -3.72
C ILE A 141 7.96 -11.20 -4.06
N PRO A 142 7.28 -11.87 -3.10
CA PRO A 142 6.27 -12.87 -3.44
C PRO A 142 5.10 -12.30 -4.23
N VAL A 143 4.71 -11.06 -3.95
CA VAL A 143 3.63 -10.38 -4.66
C VAL A 143 4.06 -10.13 -6.11
N GLU A 144 5.28 -9.64 -6.34
CA GLU A 144 5.80 -9.43 -7.70
C GLU A 144 5.88 -10.75 -8.47
N LEU A 145 6.46 -11.79 -7.87
CA LEU A 145 6.59 -13.11 -8.48
C LEU A 145 5.23 -13.74 -8.79
N ALA A 146 4.19 -13.51 -7.98
CA ALA A 146 2.85 -14.06 -8.22
C ALA A 146 2.18 -13.51 -9.50
N HIS A 147 2.59 -12.33 -9.99
CA HIS A 147 2.04 -11.74 -11.21
C HIS A 147 2.78 -12.20 -12.49
N LEU A 148 3.93 -12.88 -12.37
CA LEU A 148 4.76 -13.29 -13.50
C LEU A 148 4.28 -14.53 -14.28
N PRO A 149 3.71 -15.60 -13.70
CA PRO A 149 3.50 -16.85 -14.42
C PRO A 149 2.67 -16.73 -15.70
N LYS A 150 1.61 -15.90 -15.68
CA LYS A 150 0.74 -15.68 -16.85
C LYS A 150 1.50 -15.00 -18.00
N PRO A 151 2.13 -13.83 -17.84
CA PRO A 151 2.94 -13.23 -18.91
C PRO A 151 4.17 -14.07 -19.26
N SER A 152 4.83 -14.70 -18.29
CA SER A 152 5.99 -15.57 -18.53
C SER A 152 5.67 -16.72 -19.47
N LEU A 153 4.51 -17.36 -19.33
CA LEU A 153 4.09 -18.44 -20.22
C LEU A 153 4.06 -17.98 -21.68
N TRP A 154 3.39 -16.86 -21.95
CA TRP A 154 3.28 -16.32 -23.31
C TRP A 154 4.65 -15.88 -23.87
N ILE A 155 5.48 -15.25 -23.03
CA ILE A 155 6.84 -14.84 -23.41
C ILE A 155 7.67 -16.07 -23.79
N LEU A 156 7.68 -17.12 -22.96
CA LEU A 156 8.50 -18.32 -23.19
C LEU A 156 8.04 -19.10 -24.42
N VAL A 157 6.73 -19.23 -24.65
CA VAL A 157 6.20 -19.87 -25.87
C VAL A 157 6.61 -19.08 -27.11
N THR A 158 6.42 -17.75 -27.09
CA THR A 158 6.77 -16.88 -28.23
C THR A 158 8.28 -16.93 -28.49
N ALA A 159 9.08 -16.84 -27.44
CA ALA A 159 10.53 -16.90 -27.53
C ALA A 159 11.03 -18.26 -28.04
N PHE A 160 10.41 -19.37 -27.66
CA PHE A 160 10.73 -20.69 -28.18
C PHE A 160 10.43 -20.79 -29.68
N LEU A 161 9.27 -20.30 -30.13
CA LEU A 161 8.92 -20.27 -31.55
C LEU A 161 9.90 -19.43 -32.37
N ILE A 162 10.25 -18.22 -31.88
CA ILE A 162 11.24 -17.35 -32.53
C ILE A 162 12.62 -18.02 -32.55
N SER A 163 13.00 -18.73 -31.49
CA SER A 163 14.29 -19.41 -31.37
C SER A 163 14.49 -20.48 -32.45
N GLY A 164 13.41 -21.09 -32.94
CA GLY A 164 13.45 -22.08 -34.01
C GLY A 164 13.58 -21.51 -35.41
N ILE A 165 13.35 -20.20 -35.60
CA ILE A 165 13.48 -19.54 -36.89
C ILE A 165 14.96 -19.41 -37.25
N GLY A 166 15.34 -19.86 -38.44
CA GLY A 166 16.71 -19.87 -38.91
C GLY A 166 16.81 -19.89 -40.43
N THR A 167 17.98 -20.26 -40.95
CA THR A 167 18.27 -20.32 -42.39
C THR A 167 17.36 -21.28 -43.15
N HIS A 168 16.95 -22.37 -42.50
CA HIS A 168 15.84 -23.22 -42.93
C HIS A 168 14.65 -22.89 -42.02
N VAL A 169 13.56 -22.41 -42.61
CA VAL A 169 12.32 -21.86 -42.00
C VAL A 169 12.14 -22.13 -40.50
N PHE A 170 12.13 -23.40 -40.07
CA PHE A 170 12.12 -23.76 -38.66
C PHE A 170 13.01 -24.99 -38.39
N SER A 171 13.81 -24.93 -37.32
CA SER A 171 14.64 -26.03 -36.83
C SER A 171 14.33 -26.33 -35.37
N PHE A 172 13.78 -27.51 -35.09
CA PHE A 172 13.45 -27.94 -33.73
C PHE A 172 14.68 -28.07 -32.82
N PRO A 173 15.83 -28.64 -33.27
CA PRO A 173 17.06 -28.64 -32.47
C PRO A 173 17.55 -27.22 -32.13
N ALA A 174 17.45 -26.29 -33.09
CA ALA A 174 17.82 -24.88 -32.86
C ALA A 174 16.87 -24.19 -31.88
N ALA A 175 15.56 -24.46 -32.00
CA ALA A 175 14.53 -23.97 -31.08
C ALA A 175 14.83 -24.42 -29.64
N TRP A 176 15.22 -25.68 -29.47
CA TRP A 176 15.55 -26.24 -28.15
C TRP A 176 16.80 -25.60 -27.56
N ALA A 177 17.91 -25.58 -28.30
CA ALA A 177 19.18 -25.04 -27.81
C ALA A 177 19.08 -23.55 -27.47
N ARG A 178 18.57 -22.73 -28.42
CA ARG A 178 18.43 -21.28 -28.24
C ARG A 178 17.31 -20.93 -27.25
N GLY A 179 16.22 -21.70 -27.26
CA GLY A 179 15.09 -21.52 -26.35
C GLY A 179 15.46 -21.76 -24.89
N ILE A 180 16.30 -22.78 -24.61
CA ILE A 180 16.85 -22.99 -23.26
C ILE A 180 17.73 -21.81 -22.85
N MET A 181 18.65 -21.36 -23.70
CA MET A 181 19.51 -20.21 -23.38
C MET A 181 18.69 -18.95 -23.07
N LEU A 182 17.65 -18.69 -23.87
CA LEU A 182 16.75 -17.56 -23.65
C LEU A 182 15.93 -17.72 -22.36
N THR A 183 15.45 -18.94 -22.07
CA THR A 183 14.72 -19.23 -20.82
C THR A 183 15.61 -19.00 -19.60
N ILE A 184 16.87 -19.44 -19.65
CA ILE A 184 17.85 -19.18 -18.58
C ILE A 184 18.03 -17.67 -18.42
N ALA A 185 18.31 -16.94 -19.51
CA ALA A 185 18.49 -15.49 -19.47
C ALA A 185 17.24 -14.77 -18.89
N TYR A 186 16.05 -15.23 -19.27
CA TYR A 186 14.77 -14.70 -18.79
C TYR A 186 14.59 -14.92 -17.28
N VAL A 187 14.81 -16.14 -16.80
CA VAL A 187 14.71 -16.48 -15.38
C VAL A 187 15.76 -15.73 -14.57
N THR A 188 17.00 -15.65 -15.05
CA THR A 188 18.07 -14.87 -14.41
C THR A 188 17.70 -13.39 -14.34
N GLY A 189 17.12 -12.82 -15.40
CA GLY A 189 16.64 -11.44 -15.41
C GLY A 189 15.54 -11.19 -14.38
N ILE A 190 14.57 -12.10 -14.25
CA ILE A 190 13.53 -12.04 -13.21
C ILE A 190 14.17 -12.09 -11.82
N LEU A 191 15.06 -13.05 -11.56
CA LEU A 191 15.69 -13.20 -10.25
C LEU A 191 16.56 -11.97 -9.92
N ALA A 192 17.27 -11.42 -10.91
CA ALA A 192 18.04 -10.20 -10.72
C ALA A 192 17.14 -9.02 -10.34
N GLY A 193 16.10 -8.75 -11.13
CA GLY A 193 15.24 -7.58 -10.95
C GLY A 193 14.26 -7.69 -9.77
N ALA A 194 13.56 -8.82 -9.64
CA ALA A 194 12.51 -9.01 -8.63
C ALA A 194 13.06 -9.48 -7.28
N VAL A 195 14.27 -10.06 -7.23
CA VAL A 195 14.83 -10.61 -5.98
C VAL A 195 16.13 -9.92 -5.58
N ALA A 196 17.16 -10.00 -6.42
CA ALA A 196 18.50 -9.53 -6.05
C ALA A 196 18.53 -8.02 -5.83
N VAL A 197 17.95 -7.22 -6.72
CA VAL A 197 17.95 -5.75 -6.61
C VAL A 197 17.24 -5.28 -5.32
N PRO A 198 15.98 -5.65 -5.01
CA PRO A 198 15.33 -5.22 -3.77
C PRO A 198 16.07 -5.65 -2.50
N VAL A 199 16.71 -6.83 -2.52
CA VAL A 199 17.52 -7.31 -1.40
C VAL A 199 18.77 -6.46 -1.27
N LEU A 200 19.55 -6.29 -2.34
CA LEU A 200 20.87 -5.67 -2.30
C LEU A 200 20.85 -4.14 -2.23
N LEU A 201 19.73 -3.50 -2.60
CA LEU A 201 19.59 -2.04 -2.69
C LEU A 201 20.09 -1.22 -1.48
N PRO A 202 19.89 -1.67 -0.22
CA PRO A 202 20.41 -0.96 0.95
C PRO A 202 21.94 -0.91 1.02
N TRP A 203 22.62 -1.90 0.42
CA TRP A 203 24.07 -2.04 0.42
C TRP A 203 24.74 -1.45 -0.82
N ILE A 204 23.98 -1.22 -1.90
CA ILE A 204 24.52 -0.56 -3.10
C ILE A 204 24.80 0.91 -2.76
N PRO A 205 26.06 1.37 -2.88
CA PRO A 205 26.43 2.75 -2.57
C PRO A 205 25.77 3.74 -3.54
N GLY A 206 25.64 5.00 -3.11
CA GLY A 206 25.07 6.08 -3.93
C GLY A 206 23.62 6.46 -3.56
N ARG A 207 23.21 7.65 -4.01
CA ARG A 207 21.88 8.22 -3.71
C ARG A 207 20.86 8.02 -4.84
N SER A 208 21.32 7.91 -6.09
CA SER A 208 20.45 7.78 -7.26
C SER A 208 19.92 6.37 -7.41
N PHE A 209 18.60 6.20 -7.36
CA PHE A 209 17.96 4.91 -7.63
C PHE A 209 18.18 4.44 -9.08
N ALA A 210 18.24 5.36 -10.04
CA ALA A 210 18.46 5.01 -11.44
C ALA A 210 19.84 4.36 -11.67
N LEU A 211 20.88 4.89 -11.02
CA LEU A 211 22.23 4.31 -11.10
C LEU A 211 22.29 2.95 -10.41
N LYS A 212 21.57 2.76 -9.29
CA LYS A 212 21.52 1.47 -8.59
C LYS A 212 20.82 0.37 -9.38
N GLY A 213 19.86 0.71 -10.24
CA GLY A 213 19.17 -0.26 -11.08
C GLY A 213 19.93 -0.63 -12.36
N ALA A 214 20.96 0.15 -12.72
CA ALA A 214 21.80 -0.10 -13.89
C ALA A 214 23.00 -1.04 -13.60
N ILE A 215 23.34 -1.22 -12.32
CA ILE A 215 24.38 -2.13 -11.82
C ILE A 215 23.73 -3.47 -11.50
#